data_AF-A0A7W0QI99-F1
#
_entry.id   AF-A0A7W0QI99-F1
#
_cell.length_a   1.000
_cell.length_b   1.000
_cell.length_c   1.000
_cell.angle_alpha   90.00
_cell.angle_beta   90.00
_cell.angle_gamma   90.00
#
_symmetry.space_group_name_H-M   'P 1'
#
loop_
_entity.id
_entity.type
_entity.pdbx_description
1 polymer ?
#
loop_
_entity_poly.entity_id
_entity_poly.type
_entity_poly.pdbx_seq_one_letter_code
_entity_poly.pdbx_strand_id
1 'polypeptide(L)'
;MHGDSAALRLRANEMRQVAVMIESSSVMTLDRHAGEETVIGSRFDALLDELRLAQQQLFASVDELRWRAYCLERDADDLDMAAARATTLGVAGVA
;
A
#
# COMPACT_ATOMS: atom_id res chain seq x y z
N MET A 1 -0.56 24.74 10.58
CA MET A 1 0.09 23.93 9.53
C MET A 1 0.30 22.46 9.95
N HIS A 2 -0.49 21.91 10.89
CA HIS A 2 -0.39 20.49 11.33
C HIS A 2 -1.46 19.59 10.69
N GLY A 3 -2.48 20.17 10.05
CA GLY A 3 -3.55 19.41 9.39
C GLY A 3 -3.06 18.63 8.18
N ASP A 4 -2.07 19.16 7.45
CA ASP A 4 -1.58 18.56 6.21
C ASP A 4 -0.72 17.32 6.48
N SER A 5 0.18 17.35 7.47
CA SER A 5 0.95 16.16 7.91
C SER A 5 0.03 15.04 8.42
N ALA A 6 -0.96 15.39 9.27
CA ALA A 6 -1.91 14.40 9.79
C ALA A 6 -2.75 13.75 8.68
N ALA A 7 -3.18 14.52 7.68
CA ALA A 7 -3.92 14.01 6.53
C ALA A 7 -3.08 13.05 5.67
N LEU A 8 -1.79 13.36 5.45
CA LEU A 8 -0.87 12.46 4.72
C LEU A 8 -0.68 11.14 5.45
N ARG A 9 -0.49 11.17 6.78
CA ARG A 9 -0.36 9.95 7.61
C ARG A 9 -1.64 9.11 7.61
N LEU A 10 -2.81 9.76 7.68
CA LEU A 10 -4.11 9.07 7.57
C LEU A 10 -4.19 8.33 6.23
N ARG A 11 -3.87 9.02 5.13
CA ARG A 11 -3.91 8.43 3.79
C ARG A 11 -2.91 7.29 3.62
N ALA A 12 -1.71 7.41 4.17
CA ALA A 12 -0.71 6.34 4.18
C ALA A 12 -1.24 5.08 4.90
N ASN A 13 -1.92 5.27 6.04
CA ASN A 13 -2.53 4.18 6.78
C ASN A 13 -3.63 3.48 5.96
N GLU A 14 -4.53 4.25 5.34
CA GLU A 14 -5.56 3.70 4.44
C GLU A 14 -4.95 2.84 3.32
N MET A 15 -3.86 3.30 2.68
CA MET A 15 -3.17 2.54 1.63
C MET A 15 -2.61 1.21 2.16
N ARG A 16 -2.05 1.19 3.37
CA ARG A 16 -1.59 -0.06 4.01
C ARG A 16 -2.74 -1.00 4.34
N GLN A 17 -3.86 -0.48 4.82
CA GLN A 17 -5.03 -1.30 5.10
C GLN A 17 -5.55 -1.97 3.82
N VAL A 18 -5.60 -1.23 2.70
CA VAL A 18 -5.96 -1.80 1.40
C VAL A 18 -4.96 -2.87 0.97
N ALA A 19 -3.66 -2.63 1.11
CA ALA A 19 -2.63 -3.62 0.82
C ALA A 19 -2.82 -4.92 1.62
N VAL A 20 -3.08 -4.81 2.94
CA VAL A 20 -3.37 -5.96 3.82
C VAL A 20 -4.64 -6.68 3.39
N MET A 21 -5.72 -5.96 3.05
CA MET A 21 -6.97 -6.58 2.59
C MET A 21 -6.75 -7.39 1.32
N ILE A 22 -5.98 -6.87 0.35
CA ILE A 22 -5.66 -7.59 -0.89
C ILE A 22 -4.87 -8.86 -0.59
N GLU A 23 -3.81 -8.79 0.22
CA GLU A 23 -2.99 -9.97 0.56
C GLU A 23 -3.77 -11.04 1.34
N SER A 24 -4.72 -10.62 2.19
CA SER A 24 -5.58 -11.53 2.95
C SER A 24 -6.76 -12.10 2.16
N SER A 25 -6.98 -11.63 0.93
CA SER A 25 -8.09 -12.09 0.09
C SER A 25 -7.93 -13.55 -0.29
N SER A 26 -9.04 -14.29 -0.33
CA SER A 26 -9.09 -15.68 -0.78
C SER A 26 -8.57 -15.87 -2.22
N VAL A 27 -8.55 -14.81 -3.04
CA VAL A 27 -7.96 -14.83 -4.39
C VAL A 27 -6.47 -15.11 -4.34
N MET A 28 -5.75 -14.70 -3.30
CA MET A 28 -4.31 -14.93 -3.15
C MET A 28 -3.95 -16.35 -2.73
N THR A 29 -4.95 -17.21 -2.46
CA THR A 29 -4.76 -18.60 -2.03
C THR A 29 -5.54 -19.60 -2.88
N LEU A 30 -6.23 -19.13 -3.91
CA LEU A 30 -7.16 -19.91 -4.74
C LEU A 30 -6.45 -21.01 -5.54
N ASP A 31 -5.20 -20.77 -5.94
CA ASP A 31 -4.31 -21.72 -6.58
C ASP A 31 -4.03 -22.96 -5.71
N ARG A 32 -4.04 -22.82 -4.38
CA ARG A 32 -3.85 -23.95 -3.44
C ARG A 32 -5.05 -24.89 -3.35
N HIS A 33 -6.21 -24.44 -3.82
CA HIS A 33 -7.45 -25.20 -3.80
C HIS A 33 -7.83 -25.75 -5.19
N ALA A 34 -7.02 -25.44 -6.21
CA ALA A 34 -7.25 -25.80 -7.60
C ALA A 34 -6.01 -26.51 -8.15
N GLY A 35 -5.95 -27.84 -8.00
CA GLY A 35 -4.84 -28.68 -8.49
C GLY A 35 -5.28 -29.75 -9.48
N GLU A 36 -4.31 -30.44 -10.08
CA GLU A 36 -4.52 -31.57 -11.01
C GLU A 36 -5.35 -32.70 -10.39
N GLU A 37 -5.36 -32.83 -9.06
CA GLU A 37 -6.18 -33.80 -8.34
C GLU A 37 -7.69 -33.48 -8.39
N THR A 38 -8.05 -32.23 -8.69
CA THR A 38 -9.43 -31.73 -8.65
C THR A 38 -10.07 -31.63 -10.03
N VAL A 39 -9.35 -31.09 -11.02
CA VAL A 39 -9.86 -30.88 -12.38
C VAL A 39 -8.68 -30.97 -13.36
N ILE A 40 -8.86 -31.70 -14.46
CA ILE A 40 -7.84 -31.88 -15.52
C ILE A 40 -8.39 -31.38 -16.84
N GLY A 41 -7.59 -30.63 -17.61
CA GLY A 41 -7.87 -30.28 -19.00
C GLY A 41 -7.32 -28.90 -19.39
N SER A 42 -7.02 -28.72 -20.67
CA SER A 42 -6.37 -27.50 -21.21
C SER A 42 -7.10 -26.19 -20.91
N ARG A 43 -8.43 -26.23 -20.77
CA ARG A 43 -9.22 -25.05 -20.35
C ARG A 43 -8.96 -24.67 -18.90
N PHE A 44 -8.76 -25.66 -18.03
CA PHE A 44 -8.45 -25.42 -16.62
C PHE A 44 -7.03 -24.86 -16.47
N ASP A 45 -6.07 -25.38 -17.23
CA ASP A 45 -4.69 -24.86 -17.27
C ASP A 45 -4.68 -23.37 -17.67
N ALA A 46 -5.44 -23.00 -18.71
CA ALA A 46 -5.57 -21.60 -19.13
C ALA A 46 -6.15 -20.70 -18.03
N LEU A 47 -7.16 -21.17 -17.28
CA LEU A 47 -7.74 -20.44 -16.16
C LEU A 47 -6.76 -20.29 -14.99
N LEU A 48 -5.94 -21.31 -14.73
CA LEU A 48 -4.87 -21.23 -13.71
C LEU A 48 -3.80 -20.21 -14.10
N ASP A 49 -3.42 -20.15 -15.37
CA ASP A 49 -2.47 -19.17 -15.86
C ASP A 49 -3.01 -17.74 -15.80
N GLU A 50 -4.29 -17.54 -16.15
CA GLU A 50 -4.99 -16.27 -15.95
C GLU A 50 -5.03 -15.86 -14.46
N LEU A 51 -5.34 -16.80 -13.56
CA LEU A 51 -5.34 -16.57 -12.12
C LEU A 51 -3.94 -16.16 -11.61
N ARG A 52 -2.89 -16.88 -12.02
CA ARG A 52 -1.51 -16.56 -11.63
C ARG A 52 -1.10 -15.16 -12.10
N LEU A 53 -1.45 -14.80 -13.34
CA LEU A 53 -1.19 -13.46 -13.87
C LEU A 53 -1.91 -12.37 -13.06
N ALA A 54 -3.19 -12.59 -12.74
CA ALA A 54 -3.95 -11.67 -11.91
C ALA A 54 -3.36 -11.54 -10.50
N GLN A 55 -2.97 -12.64 -9.87
CA GLN A 55 -2.30 -12.64 -8.56
C GLN A 55 -0.96 -11.88 -8.60
N GLN A 56 -0.15 -12.06 -9.65
CA GLN A 56 1.09 -11.30 -9.85
C GLN A 56 0.84 -9.79 -9.94
N GLN A 57 -0.19 -9.37 -10.67
CA GLN A 57 -0.58 -7.96 -10.76
C GLN A 57 -1.06 -7.41 -9.40
N LEU A 58 -1.77 -8.22 -8.62
CA LEU A 58 -2.18 -7.85 -7.26
C LEU A 58 -0.99 -7.67 -6.33
N PHE A 59 0.01 -8.58 -6.37
CA PHE A 59 1.25 -8.42 -5.60
C PHE A 59 1.99 -7.13 -5.97
N ALA A 60 2.14 -6.84 -7.26
CA ALA A 60 2.76 -5.59 -7.71
C ALA A 60 1.99 -4.35 -7.23
N SER A 61 0.65 -4.42 -7.21
CA SER A 61 -0.20 -3.33 -6.71
C SER A 61 -0.07 -3.14 -5.20
N VAL A 62 0.08 -4.23 -4.43
CA VAL A 62 0.33 -4.21 -3.00
C VAL A 62 1.66 -3.53 -2.69
N ASP A 63 2.72 -3.88 -3.43
CA ASP A 63 4.04 -3.27 -3.26
C ASP A 63 4.01 -1.76 -3.60
N GLU A 64 3.30 -1.38 -4.66
CA GLU A 64 3.10 0.02 -5.01
C GLU A 64 2.33 0.80 -3.94
N LEU A 65 1.28 0.21 -3.35
CA LEU A 65 0.54 0.83 -2.24
C LEU A 65 1.44 1.05 -1.01
N ARG A 66 2.28 0.06 -0.67
CA ARG A 66 3.25 0.17 0.43
C ARG A 66 4.28 1.25 0.17
N TRP A 67 4.82 1.29 -1.05
CA TRP A 67 5.78 2.31 -1.46
C TRP A 67 5.19 3.72 -1.38
N ARG A 68 3.99 3.93 -1.91
CA ARG A 68 3.30 5.23 -1.83
C ARG A 68 3.00 5.64 -0.39
N ALA A 69 2.55 4.71 0.45
CA ALA A 69 2.32 4.98 1.87
C ALA A 69 3.60 5.47 2.56
N TYR A 70 4.74 4.83 2.27
CA TYR A 70 6.04 5.27 2.77
C TYR A 70 6.40 6.69 2.31
N CYS A 71 6.21 7.01 1.03
CA CYS A 71 6.47 8.35 0.51
C CYS A 71 5.61 9.42 1.21
N LEU A 72 4.31 9.14 1.42
CA LEU A 72 3.41 10.07 2.11
C LEU A 72 3.83 10.34 3.56
N GLU A 73 4.32 9.33 4.27
CA GLU A 73 4.85 9.52 5.63
C GLU A 73 6.12 10.34 5.65
N ARG A 74 7.02 10.12 4.71
CA ARG A 74 8.22 10.93 4.56
C ARG A 74 7.86 12.39 4.29
N ASP A 75 6.91 12.65 3.40
CA ASP A 75 6.44 14.01 3.12
C ASP A 75 5.80 14.65 4.37
N ALA A 76 5.08 13.87 5.18
CA ALA A 76 4.52 14.32 6.45
C ALA A 76 5.62 14.70 7.46
N ASP A 77 6.67 13.88 7.59
CA ASP A 77 7.83 14.16 8.44
C ASP A 77 8.56 15.44 7.98
N ASP A 78 8.73 15.63 6.67
CA ASP A 78 9.34 16.83 6.09
C ASP A 78 8.53 18.10 6.42
N LEU A 79 7.19 18.03 6.37
CA LEU A 79 6.29 19.11 6.78
C LEU A 79 6.39 19.42 8.28
N ASP A 80 6.42 18.39 9.13
CA ASP A 80 6.55 18.56 10.59
C ASP A 80 7.89 19.24 10.94
N MET A 81 8.98 18.81 10.30
CA MET A 81 10.30 19.43 10.45
C MET A 81 10.36 20.88 9.93
N ALA A 82 9.68 21.18 8.82
CA ALA A 82 9.58 22.54 8.29
C ALA A 82 8.80 23.45 9.25
N ALA A 83 7.67 22.96 9.78
CA ALA A 83 6.84 23.70 10.74
C ALA A 83 7.62 23.99 12.04
N ALA A 84 8.33 23.00 12.59
CA ALA A 84 9.15 23.17 13.81
C ALA A 84 10.24 24.23 13.63
N ARG A 85 10.92 24.24 12.46
CA ARG A 85 11.93 25.25 12.12
C ARG A 85 11.32 26.66 12.03
N ALA A 86 10.17 26.79 11.39
CA ALA A 86 9.47 28.07 11.27
C ALA A 86 9.04 28.62 12.64
N THR A 87 8.53 27.77 13.53
CA THR A 87 8.20 28.16 14.92
C THR A 87 9.43 28.65 15.67
N THR A 88 10.57 27.96 15.54
CA THR A 88 11.81 28.34 16.23
C THR A 88 12.35 29.69 15.76
N LEU A 89 12.31 29.97 14.45
CA LEU A 89 12.74 31.25 13.88
C LEU A 89 11.77 32.40 14.21
N GLY A 90 10.47 32.13 14.26
CA GLY A 90 9.45 33.12 14.65
C GLY A 90 9.58 33.56 16.11
N VAL A 91 10.04 32.68 17.00
CA VAL A 91 10.32 33.00 18.42
C VAL A 91 11.60 33.85 18.54
N ALA A 92 12.61 33.62 17.70
CA ALA A 92 13.86 34.36 17.72
C ALA A 92 13.78 35.79 17.13
N GLY A 93 12.80 36.06 16.26
CA GLY A 93 12.60 37.38 15.65
C GLY A 93 11.77 38.38 16.47
N VAL A 94 11.29 37.99 17.66
CA VAL A 94 10.42 38.81 18.53
C VAL A 94 11.14 39.27 19.80
N ALA A 95 12.45 38.97 19.94
CA ALA A 95 13.28 39.37 21.07
C ALA A 95 14.15 40.60 20.77
#